data_AF-A0A2M9WJ15-F1
#
_entry.id   AF-A0A2M9WJ15-F1
#
_cell.length_a   1.000
_cell.length_b   1.000
_cell.length_c   1.000
_cell.angle_alpha   90.00
_cell.angle_beta   90.00
_cell.angle_gamma   90.00
#
_symmetry.space_group_name_H-M   'P 1'
#
loop_
_entity.id
_entity.type
_entity.pdbx_description
1 polymer ?
#
loop_
_entity_poly.entity_id
_entity_poly.type
_entity_poly.pdbx_seq_one_letter_code
_entity_poly.pdbx_strand_id
1 'polypeptide(L)'
;MAGKEVVYDNSELKKLLATFDSYNRDLTTEAKNIIYPTMREVMPGSTKGYSSEKIYFIIFNTHEYSRQHIKYWCDLWTLEKNEKLMSTASVRKYKDVCKAVSDALLEADRLGVKLIKKKEEGKHYLTDLEQYELNKMQTNNTSVEDLMEYLKSLIDSANTL
;
A
#
# COMPACT_ATOMS: atom_id res chain seq x y z
N MET A 1 -3.83 34.50 -13.54
CA MET A 1 -5.00 33.76 -12.99
C MET A 1 -4.58 32.33 -12.78
N ALA A 2 -4.52 31.84 -11.53
CA ALA A 2 -4.29 30.43 -11.29
C ALA A 2 -5.54 29.67 -11.76
N GLY A 3 -5.39 28.77 -12.74
CA GLY A 3 -6.51 27.99 -13.28
C GLY A 3 -7.27 27.23 -12.20
N LYS A 4 -8.58 27.05 -12.41
CA LYS A 4 -9.43 26.22 -11.54
C LYS A 4 -8.78 24.84 -11.39
N GLU A 5 -8.78 24.33 -10.17
CA GLU A 5 -8.25 23.00 -9.89
C GLU A 5 -9.01 21.93 -10.66
N VAL A 6 -8.28 21.03 -11.34
CA VAL A 6 -8.83 19.80 -11.91
C VAL A 6 -8.94 18.76 -10.80
N VAL A 7 -10.13 18.25 -10.51
CA VAL A 7 -10.36 17.16 -9.53
C VAL A 7 -10.56 15.86 -10.30
N TYR A 8 -9.96 14.76 -9.83
CA TYR A 8 -10.07 13.45 -10.47
C TYR A 8 -10.90 12.51 -9.58
N ASP A 9 -11.79 11.73 -10.18
CA ASP A 9 -12.55 10.67 -9.49
C ASP A 9 -11.68 9.43 -9.27
N ASN A 10 -11.86 8.76 -8.12
CA ASN A 10 -11.19 7.51 -7.75
C ASN A 10 -12.18 6.37 -7.50
N SER A 11 -13.44 6.53 -7.88
CA SER A 11 -14.50 5.59 -7.50
C SER A 11 -14.33 4.21 -8.15
N GLU A 12 -13.79 4.13 -9.36
CA GLU A 12 -13.50 2.87 -10.06
C GLU A 12 -12.48 2.02 -9.28
N LEU A 13 -11.31 2.59 -8.99
CA LEU A 13 -10.26 1.89 -8.24
C LEU A 13 -10.71 1.59 -6.81
N LYS A 14 -11.48 2.46 -6.15
CA LYS A 14 -12.01 2.17 -4.82
C LYS A 14 -12.89 0.92 -4.79
N LYS A 15 -13.71 0.69 -5.82
CA LYS A 15 -14.51 -0.54 -5.94
C LYS A 15 -13.63 -1.77 -6.11
N LEU A 16 -12.55 -1.64 -6.88
CA LEU A 16 -11.58 -2.73 -7.09
C LEU A 16 -10.81 -3.07 -5.80
N LEU A 17 -10.37 -2.06 -5.06
CA LEU A 17 -9.67 -2.24 -3.79
C LEU A 17 -10.61 -2.64 -2.64
N ALA A 18 -11.92 -2.37 -2.74
CA ALA A 18 -12.95 -2.80 -1.78
C ALA A 18 -12.54 -2.65 -0.30
N THR A 19 -12.31 -3.76 0.40
CA THR A 19 -11.90 -3.81 1.82
C THR A 19 -10.41 -4.10 2.02
N PHE A 20 -9.60 -4.05 0.96
CA PHE A 20 -8.18 -4.38 0.95
C PHE A 20 -7.33 -3.15 1.26
N ASP A 21 -7.29 -2.75 2.53
CA ASP A 21 -6.70 -1.49 2.99
C ASP A 21 -5.17 -1.53 3.18
N SER A 22 -4.57 -2.71 3.26
CA SER A 22 -3.16 -2.85 3.63
C SER A 22 -2.28 -3.09 2.42
N TYR A 23 -1.36 -2.14 2.20
CA TYR A 23 -0.31 -2.26 1.18
C TYR A 23 0.50 -3.55 1.36
N ASN A 24 0.89 -3.87 2.59
CA ASN A 24 1.80 -4.99 2.83
C ASN A 24 1.08 -6.35 2.75
N ARG A 25 -0.09 -6.43 3.37
CA ARG A 25 -0.86 -7.66 3.54
C ARG A 25 -1.68 -8.00 2.30
N ASP A 26 -2.35 -7.03 1.70
CA ASP A 26 -3.42 -7.29 0.74
C ASP A 26 -2.97 -7.15 -0.72
N LEU A 27 -1.98 -6.31 -1.03
CA LEU A 27 -1.47 -6.18 -2.40
C LEU A 27 -0.53 -7.32 -2.81
N THR A 28 -0.69 -7.80 -4.03
CA THR A 28 0.25 -8.72 -4.67
C THR A 28 1.62 -8.07 -4.91
N THR A 29 2.65 -8.88 -5.15
CA THR A 29 3.99 -8.38 -5.49
C THR A 29 3.95 -7.62 -6.82
N GLU A 30 3.14 -8.06 -7.76
CA GLU A 30 2.90 -7.43 -9.06
C GLU A 30 2.32 -6.02 -8.89
N ALA A 31 1.31 -5.85 -8.03
CA ALA A 31 0.76 -4.52 -7.73
C ALA A 31 1.81 -3.58 -7.10
N LYS A 32 2.61 -4.09 -6.15
CA LYS A 32 3.71 -3.31 -5.54
C LYS A 32 4.76 -2.90 -6.57
N ASN A 33 5.05 -3.78 -7.53
CA ASN A 33 5.95 -3.53 -8.65
C ASN A 33 5.39 -2.55 -9.70
N ILE A 34 4.11 -2.16 -9.61
CA ILE A 34 3.54 -1.05 -10.40
C ILE A 34 3.67 0.26 -9.61
N ILE A 35 3.29 0.25 -8.33
CA ILE A 35 3.22 1.47 -7.50
C ILE A 35 4.58 2.15 -7.41
N TYR A 36 5.64 1.41 -7.09
CA TYR A 36 6.97 2.01 -6.89
C TYR A 36 7.54 2.65 -8.16
N PRO A 37 7.60 1.96 -9.32
CA PRO A 37 8.07 2.58 -10.56
C PRO A 37 7.24 3.78 -11.00
N THR A 38 5.91 3.68 -11.02
CA THR A 38 5.04 4.79 -11.44
C THR A 38 5.23 6.02 -10.54
N MET A 39 5.36 5.82 -9.24
CA MET A 39 5.68 6.90 -8.30
C MET A 39 7.03 7.57 -8.61
N ARG A 40 8.05 6.79 -8.99
CA ARG A 40 9.38 7.30 -9.35
C ARG A 40 9.39 8.07 -10.66
N GLU A 41 8.60 7.64 -11.64
CA GLU A 41 8.44 8.31 -12.93
C GLU A 41 7.81 9.70 -12.81
N VAL A 42 6.83 9.87 -11.92
CA VAL A 42 6.20 11.18 -11.67
C VAL A 42 7.11 12.12 -10.88
N MET A 43 8.09 11.58 -10.15
CA MET A 43 8.97 12.35 -9.26
C MET A 43 10.46 12.05 -9.47
N PRO A 44 10.99 12.29 -10.69
CA PRO A 44 12.40 12.10 -10.96
C PRO A 44 13.21 13.11 -10.12
N GLY A 45 14.09 12.62 -9.25
CA GLY A 45 14.99 13.45 -8.45
C GLY A 45 14.53 13.79 -7.03
N SER A 46 13.42 13.21 -6.53
CA SER A 46 13.15 13.32 -5.09
C SER A 46 14.13 12.47 -4.29
N THR A 47 14.98 13.12 -3.50
CA THR A 47 15.99 12.47 -2.63
C THR A 47 15.38 11.73 -1.44
N LYS A 48 14.13 12.04 -1.10
CA LYS A 48 13.31 11.26 -0.15
C LYS A 48 12.28 10.50 -0.97
N GLY A 49 12.53 9.21 -1.20
CA GLY A 49 11.54 8.33 -1.82
C GLY A 49 10.22 8.46 -1.06
N TYR A 50 9.16 8.76 -1.78
CA TYR A 50 7.82 8.75 -1.20
C TYR A 50 7.54 7.30 -0.80
N SER A 51 6.87 7.10 0.33
CA SER A 51 6.52 5.74 0.75
C SER A 51 5.41 5.22 -0.16
N SER A 52 5.65 4.10 -0.84
CA SER A 52 4.61 3.41 -1.63
C SER A 52 3.41 3.02 -0.76
N GLU A 53 3.65 2.70 0.52
CA GLU A 53 2.61 2.45 1.51
C GLU A 53 1.77 3.70 1.79
N LYS A 54 2.41 4.87 1.93
CA LYS A 54 1.71 6.15 2.11
C LYS A 54 0.86 6.51 0.89
N ILE A 55 1.41 6.31 -0.32
CA ILE A 55 0.66 6.54 -1.57
C ILE A 55 -0.56 5.63 -1.63
N TYR A 56 -0.37 4.34 -1.36
CA TYR A 56 -1.46 3.39 -1.33
C TYR A 56 -2.53 3.74 -0.29
N PHE A 57 -2.11 4.12 0.93
CA PHE A 57 -3.01 4.58 1.98
C PHE A 57 -3.89 5.75 1.52
N ILE A 58 -3.32 6.75 0.86
CA ILE A 58 -4.08 7.91 0.36
C ILE A 58 -5.07 7.48 -0.73
N ILE A 59 -4.61 6.66 -1.69
CA ILE A 59 -5.44 6.13 -2.78
C ILE A 59 -6.62 5.32 -2.23
N PHE A 60 -6.36 4.43 -1.28
CA PHE A 60 -7.39 3.61 -0.67
C PHE A 60 -8.45 4.44 0.05
N ASN A 61 -8.05 5.50 0.77
CA ASN A 61 -8.97 6.24 1.62
C ASN A 61 -9.79 7.31 0.89
N THR A 62 -9.28 7.90 -0.20
CA THR A 62 -9.96 9.01 -0.89
C THR A 62 -10.89 8.57 -2.02
N HIS A 63 -12.02 9.26 -2.20
CA HIS A 63 -12.91 9.09 -3.36
C HIS A 63 -12.55 9.99 -4.54
N GLU A 64 -11.77 11.04 -4.30
CA GLU A 64 -11.34 11.98 -5.32
C GLU A 64 -9.96 12.56 -5.00
N TYR A 65 -9.26 13.01 -6.03
CA TYR A 65 -7.97 13.67 -5.90
C TYR A 65 -8.12 15.18 -6.04
N SER A 66 -8.52 15.82 -4.94
CA SER A 66 -8.41 17.27 -4.74
C SER A 66 -7.25 17.59 -3.79
N ARG A 67 -6.67 18.79 -3.87
CA ARG A 67 -5.59 19.23 -2.97
C ARG A 67 -6.03 19.18 -1.51
N GLN A 68 -7.30 19.45 -1.24
CA GLN A 68 -7.87 19.35 0.10
C GLN A 68 -7.86 17.90 0.59
N HIS A 69 -8.40 16.96 -0.18
CA HIS A 69 -8.44 15.56 0.24
C HIS A 69 -7.05 14.91 0.32
N ILE A 70 -6.17 15.20 -0.64
CA ILE A 70 -4.77 14.74 -0.58
C ILE A 70 -4.09 15.28 0.67
N LYS A 71 -4.25 16.58 0.98
CA LYS A 71 -3.67 17.17 2.19
C LYS A 71 -4.20 16.49 3.45
N TYR A 72 -5.51 16.29 3.54
CA TYR A 72 -6.14 15.65 4.70
C TYR A 72 -5.55 14.26 4.99
N TRP A 73 -5.51 13.37 3.99
CA TRP A 73 -4.98 12.02 4.18
C TRP A 73 -3.46 11.98 4.39
N CYS A 74 -2.72 12.89 3.74
CA CYS A 74 -1.30 13.07 3.98
C CYS A 74 -1.00 13.50 5.42
N ASP A 75 -1.76 14.46 5.95
CA ASP A 75 -1.58 14.96 7.31
C ASP A 75 -1.96 13.88 8.34
N LEU A 76 -3.05 13.13 8.12
CA LEU A 76 -3.42 11.99 8.96
C LEU A 76 -2.31 10.93 9.04
N TRP A 77 -1.80 10.48 7.89
CA TRP A 77 -0.66 9.56 7.85
C TRP A 77 0.54 10.10 8.64
N THR A 78 0.84 11.38 8.43
CA THR A 78 1.99 12.04 9.05
C THR A 78 1.84 12.13 10.58
N LEU A 79 0.62 12.34 11.10
CA LEU A 79 0.34 12.31 12.53
C LEU A 79 0.53 10.89 13.09
N GLU A 80 0.04 9.87 12.41
CA GLU A 80 0.18 8.46 12.82
C GLU A 80 1.64 7.98 12.82
N LYS A 81 2.45 8.46 11.87
CA LYS A 81 3.86 8.06 11.70
C LYS A 81 4.86 9.04 12.33
N ASN A 82 4.39 10.07 13.05
CA ASN A 82 5.22 11.13 13.64
C ASN A 82 6.18 11.78 12.61
N GLU A 83 5.70 12.00 11.39
CA GLU A 83 6.43 12.66 10.30
C GLU A 83 6.22 14.19 10.35
N LYS A 84 6.91 14.92 9.47
CA LYS A 84 6.66 16.36 9.27
C LYS A 84 5.44 16.62 8.38
N LEU A 85 4.60 17.57 8.77
CA LEU A 85 3.45 18.05 7.98
C LEU A 85 3.84 18.51 6.57
N MET A 86 2.91 18.32 5.64
CA MET A 86 3.14 18.50 4.22
C MET A 86 3.02 19.96 3.76
N SER A 87 3.97 20.41 2.94
CA SER A 87 3.87 21.71 2.27
C SER A 87 2.89 21.66 1.09
N THR A 88 2.36 22.82 0.70
CA THR A 88 1.45 22.94 -0.45
C THR A 88 2.06 22.42 -1.76
N ALA A 89 3.37 22.63 -1.96
CA ALA A 89 4.08 22.12 -3.13
C ALA A 89 4.13 20.58 -3.14
N SER A 90 4.33 19.97 -1.98
CA SER A 90 4.29 18.51 -1.83
C SER A 90 2.88 17.96 -2.06
N VAL A 91 1.83 18.63 -1.57
CA VAL A 91 0.43 18.20 -1.80
C VAL A 91 0.12 18.09 -3.30
N ARG A 92 0.59 19.05 -4.11
CA ARG A 92 0.43 18.98 -5.58
C ARG A 92 1.10 17.74 -6.17
N LYS A 93 2.32 17.43 -5.75
CA LYS A 93 3.05 16.23 -6.22
C LYS A 93 2.36 14.94 -5.79
N TYR A 94 1.93 14.83 -4.53
CA TYR A 94 1.18 13.67 -4.05
C TYR A 94 -0.10 13.44 -4.85
N LYS A 95 -0.80 14.51 -5.22
CA LYS A 95 -1.98 14.44 -6.07
C LYS A 95 -1.65 13.83 -7.44
N ASP A 96 -0.61 14.34 -8.10
CA ASP A 96 -0.19 13.85 -9.42
C ASP A 96 0.25 12.38 -9.36
N VAL A 97 0.95 11.98 -8.29
CA VAL A 97 1.36 10.59 -8.03
C VAL A 97 0.16 9.69 -7.78
N CYS A 98 -0.78 10.08 -6.93
CA CYS A 98 -1.96 9.27 -6.62
C CYS A 98 -2.79 9.02 -7.90
N LYS A 99 -2.92 10.03 -8.75
CA LYS A 99 -3.59 9.88 -10.04
C LYS A 99 -2.85 8.89 -10.95
N ALA A 100 -1.54 9.08 -11.15
CA ALA A 100 -0.76 8.23 -12.05
C ALA A 100 -0.72 6.76 -11.58
N VAL A 101 -0.51 6.54 -10.28
CA VAL A 101 -0.52 5.19 -9.70
C VAL A 101 -1.89 4.54 -9.87
N SER A 102 -2.97 5.30 -9.69
CA SER A 102 -4.32 4.75 -9.83
C SER A 102 -4.65 4.39 -11.27
N ASP A 103 -4.25 5.21 -12.23
CA ASP A 103 -4.37 4.88 -13.65
C ASP A 103 -3.57 3.62 -14.01
N ALA A 104 -2.34 3.49 -13.51
CA ALA A 104 -1.49 2.34 -13.76
C ALA A 104 -2.06 1.04 -13.15
N LEU A 105 -2.64 1.12 -11.95
CA LEU A 105 -3.29 -0.02 -11.31
C LEU A 105 -4.57 -0.44 -12.06
N LEU A 106 -5.42 0.52 -12.46
CA LEU A 106 -6.61 0.23 -13.25
C LEU A 106 -6.27 -0.39 -14.61
N GLU A 107 -5.24 0.11 -15.27
CA GLU A 107 -4.78 -0.47 -16.53
C GLU A 107 -4.25 -1.89 -16.35
N ALA A 108 -3.47 -2.12 -15.30
CA ALA A 108 -2.97 -3.46 -14.99
C ALA A 108 -4.12 -4.44 -14.70
N ASP A 109 -5.16 -4.03 -13.98
CA ASP A 109 -6.36 -4.85 -13.75
C ASP A 109 -7.09 -5.19 -15.07
N ARG A 110 -7.24 -4.21 -15.96
CA ARG A 110 -7.82 -4.43 -17.32
C ARG A 110 -7.01 -5.42 -18.14
N LEU A 111 -5.68 -5.48 -17.93
CA LEU A 111 -4.78 -6.45 -18.55
C LEU A 111 -4.74 -7.80 -17.82
N GLY A 112 -5.55 -7.99 -16.77
CA GLY A 112 -5.67 -9.23 -16.02
C GLY A 112 -4.63 -9.43 -14.92
N VAL A 113 -3.86 -8.39 -14.57
CA VAL A 113 -2.94 -8.44 -13.44
C VAL A 113 -3.73 -8.49 -12.14
N LYS A 114 -3.51 -9.53 -11.33
CA LYS A 114 -4.13 -9.63 -10.01
C LYS A 114 -3.51 -8.60 -9.08
N LEU A 115 -4.27 -7.57 -8.71
CA LEU A 115 -3.78 -6.53 -7.80
C LEU A 115 -3.82 -6.96 -6.32
N ILE A 116 -4.84 -7.74 -5.96
CA ILE A 116 -5.14 -8.14 -4.59
C ILE A 116 -4.84 -9.62 -4.40
N LYS A 117 -4.18 -9.96 -3.28
CA LYS A 117 -4.00 -11.34 -2.84
C LYS A 117 -5.37 -11.94 -2.50
N LYS A 118 -5.72 -13.02 -3.19
CA LYS A 118 -6.86 -13.85 -2.79
C LYS A 118 -6.35 -14.90 -1.81
N LYS A 119 -6.93 -14.93 -0.60
CA LYS A 119 -6.75 -16.07 0.30
C LYS A 119 -7.47 -17.26 -0.32
N GLU A 120 -6.73 -18.33 -0.54
CA GLU A 120 -7.32 -19.60 -0.97
C GLU A 120 -8.00 -20.27 0.21
N GLU A 121 -9.15 -20.86 -0.04
CA GLU A 121 -9.89 -21.63 0.96
C GLU A 121 -9.05 -22.80 1.46
N GLY A 122 -9.06 -23.04 2.78
CA GLY A 122 -8.26 -24.08 3.42
C GLY A 122 -6.77 -23.77 3.56
N LYS A 123 -6.28 -22.60 3.13
CA LYS A 123 -4.89 -22.15 3.39
C LYS A 123 -4.81 -21.17 4.55
N HIS A 124 -3.86 -21.40 5.44
CA HIS A 124 -3.51 -20.47 6.50
C HIS A 124 -2.53 -19.41 5.99
N TYR A 125 -2.79 -18.15 6.34
CA TYR A 125 -1.95 -17.01 5.98
C TYR A 125 -1.60 -16.26 7.26
N LEU A 126 -0.31 -15.92 7.41
CA LEU A 126 0.21 -15.23 8.58
C LEU A 126 -0.57 -13.94 8.88
N THR A 127 -0.89 -13.77 10.16
CA THR A 127 -1.31 -12.49 10.74
C THR A 127 -0.13 -11.52 10.83
N ASP A 128 -0.42 -10.24 11.07
CA ASP A 128 0.62 -9.22 11.21
C ASP A 128 1.58 -9.51 12.38
N LEU A 129 1.07 -10.10 13.46
CA LEU A 129 1.87 -10.52 14.61
C LEU A 129 2.79 -11.70 14.28
N GLU A 130 2.27 -12.70 13.58
CA GLU A 130 3.07 -13.88 13.18
C GLU A 130 4.14 -13.51 12.16
N GLN A 131 3.82 -12.62 11.22
CA GLN A 131 4.79 -12.07 10.28
C GLN A 131 5.90 -11.27 11.01
N TYR A 132 5.55 -10.52 12.05
CA TYR A 132 6.52 -9.78 12.86
C TYR A 132 7.48 -10.72 13.59
N GLU A 133 6.97 -11.75 14.26
CA GLU A 133 7.81 -12.73 14.96
C GLU A 133 8.71 -13.51 13.98
N LEU A 134 8.18 -13.90 12.81
CA LEU A 134 8.97 -14.54 11.77
C LEU A 134 10.14 -13.64 11.30
N ASN A 135 9.88 -12.36 11.05
CA ASN A 135 10.92 -11.40 10.66
C ASN A 135 11.98 -11.20 11.76
N LYS A 136 11.56 -11.22 13.02
CA LYS A 136 12.46 -11.12 14.18
C LYS A 136 13.35 -12.35 14.31
N MET A 137 12.82 -13.56 14.11
CA MET A 137 13.61 -14.79 14.09
C MET A 137 14.66 -14.75 12.97
N GLN A 138 14.29 -14.30 11.77
CA GLN A 138 15.25 -14.13 10.66
C GLN A 138 16.37 -13.13 11.01
N THR A 139 16.02 -12.00 11.64
CA THR A 139 16.99 -10.96 12.02
C THR A 139 17.94 -11.42 13.14
N ASN A 140 17.48 -12.32 14.01
CA ASN A 140 18.25 -12.84 15.14
C ASN A 140 19.10 -14.07 14.77
N ASN A 141 19.22 -14.40 13.48
CA ASN A 141 19.98 -15.56 12.99
C ASN A 141 19.52 -16.88 13.65
N THR A 142 18.22 -17.01 13.91
CA THR A 142 17.59 -18.22 14.46
C THR A 142 17.87 -19.43 13.55
N SER A 143 18.04 -20.61 14.15
CA SER A 143 18.31 -21.83 13.41
C SER A 143 17.15 -22.19 12.47
N VAL A 144 17.44 -22.96 11.42
CA VAL A 144 16.40 -23.42 10.48
C VAL A 144 15.42 -24.36 11.21
N GLU A 145 15.91 -25.16 12.13
CA GLU A 145 15.13 -26.07 12.96
C GLU A 145 14.08 -25.31 13.78
N ASP A 146 14.48 -24.24 14.48
CA ASP A 146 13.57 -23.41 15.28
C ASP A 146 12.56 -22.65 14.40
N LEU A 147 13.00 -22.17 13.22
CA LEU A 147 12.10 -21.56 12.23
C LEU A 147 11.03 -22.54 11.74
N MET A 148 11.42 -23.80 11.48
CA MET A 148 10.46 -24.83 11.07
C MET A 148 9.50 -25.19 12.21
N GLU A 149 9.98 -25.27 13.45
CA GLU A 149 9.13 -25.57 14.60
C GLU A 149 8.07 -24.47 14.80
N TYR A 150 8.48 -23.21 14.68
CA TYR A 150 7.54 -22.08 14.70
C TYR A 150 6.50 -22.18 13.59
N LEU A 151 6.91 -22.38 12.34
CA LEU A 151 5.98 -22.50 11.21
C LEU A 151 5.00 -23.67 11.37
N LYS A 152 5.45 -24.81 11.91
CA LYS A 152 4.56 -25.95 12.23
C LYS A 152 3.55 -25.58 13.30
N SER A 153 3.98 -24.87 14.35
CA SER A 153 3.07 -24.45 15.44
C SER A 153 1.92 -23.57 14.94
N LEU A 154 2.15 -22.76 13.90
CA LEU A 154 1.10 -21.92 13.28
C LEU A 154 0.06 -22.76 12.53
N ILE A 155 0.50 -23.82 11.86
CA ILE A 155 -0.39 -24.74 11.12
C ILE A 155 -1.24 -25.56 12.11
N ASP A 156 -0.64 -26.07 13.18
CA ASP A 156 -1.34 -26.90 14.17
C ASP A 156 -2.39 -26.09 14.95
N SER A 157 -2.08 -24.84 15.28
CA SER A 157 -3.01 -23.90 15.93
C SER A 157 -4.19 -23.51 15.03
N ALA A 158 -4.00 -23.50 13.72
CA ALA A 158 -5.05 -23.20 12.75
C ALA A 158 -6.05 -24.36 12.57
N ASN A 159 -5.63 -25.59 12.86
CA ASN A 159 -6.46 -26.80 12.70
C ASN A 159 -7.29 -27.16 13.95
N THR A 160 -7.22 -26.35 15.01
CA THR A 160 -7.93 -26.57 16.29
C THR A 160 -9.13 -25.64 16.53
N LEU A 161 -9.51 -24.83 15.54
CA LEU A 161 -10.66 -23.93 15.51
C LEU A 161 -11.67 -24.36 14.44
#